data_AF-A0A1G9RT70-F1
#
_entry.id   AF-A0A1G9RT70-F1
#
_cell.length_a   1.000
_cell.length_b   1.000
_cell.length_c   1.000
_cell.angle_alpha   90.00
_cell.angle_beta   90.00
_cell.angle_gamma   90.00
#
_symmetry.space_group_name_H-M   'P 1'
#
loop_
_entity.id
_entity.type
_entity.pdbx_description
1 polymer ?
#
loop_
_entity_poly.entity_id
_entity_poly.type
_entity_poly.pdbx_seq_one_letter_code
_entity_poly.pdbx_strand_id
1 'polypeptide(L)'
;MLELFDPQPVPKLTGRSRRPQGRQVIEWRSGDPLPWHTLPTPAPRGNRRSVWRHTVYLGVYDLEQVYRFLHRVFVDDRDAYDQRRPGASACAAVQVDERGRLVEGSAVLSSALWAVAQINSTGAAPEPQWLGGFASANQAFGDQVDVAEGMRRDAVGADEPLPQDAASLQRLLGVAYGAAGVSGKDPFFSGRVVISSSLVSEGHEDASADTDFLNSFFLAELAAVQRGLEGGYCPKALAAYLTPDRSISALDRIDVIRQDGPVEAAVGVDRLPLGRWPSGPEHPLALRQQFAVNRALNDLSFEGGIMGVNGPPGTGKTTMLRDILAGNVVERARRLADLDRPEHAFTGIVHRWNSPDGYPRRVRQLRPELTGFEMVVVSANNAAVENISVEIPARDAIAPRWRNEADYFADIATAVMDDGNGRTADAQRQDAWGLVAARLGNKRNRAAFRNAFWFDQQDWKTRTPVPGGERMQTRLKQWKDDETHTN
;
A
#
# COMPACT_ATOMS: atom_id res chain seq x y z
N MET A 1 5.76 -17.72 4.23
CA MET A 1 5.26 -18.65 5.27
C MET A 1 5.16 -18.00 6.64
N LEU A 2 6.17 -17.24 7.11
CA LEU A 2 6.06 -16.46 8.35
C LEU A 2 4.83 -15.55 8.39
N GLU A 3 4.48 -14.92 7.27
CA GLU A 3 3.28 -14.06 7.16
C GLU A 3 1.96 -14.78 7.46
N LEU A 4 1.90 -16.12 7.35
CA LEU A 4 0.69 -16.86 7.78
C LEU A 4 0.48 -16.73 9.28
N PHE A 5 1.55 -16.56 10.06
CA PHE A 5 1.57 -16.48 11.51
C PHE A 5 1.67 -15.04 12.06
N ASP A 6 1.55 -14.00 11.22
CA ASP A 6 1.52 -12.60 11.67
C ASP A 6 0.10 -12.00 11.52
N PRO A 7 -0.86 -12.41 12.36
CA PRO A 7 -2.22 -11.88 12.28
C PRO A 7 -2.28 -10.45 12.83
N GLN A 8 -3.26 -9.67 12.36
CA GLN A 8 -3.52 -8.35 12.89
C GLN A 8 -4.18 -8.45 14.28
N PRO A 9 -3.84 -7.53 15.21
CA PRO A 9 -4.45 -7.52 16.53
C PRO A 9 -5.89 -6.99 16.50
N VAL A 10 -6.76 -7.62 17.28
CA VAL A 10 -8.09 -7.10 17.58
C VAL A 10 -7.95 -5.74 18.27
N PRO A 11 -8.77 -4.73 17.89
CA PRO A 11 -8.70 -3.42 18.48
C PRO A 11 -8.87 -3.41 20.00
N LYS A 12 -8.17 -2.50 20.69
CA LYS A 12 -8.33 -2.32 22.13
C LYS A 12 -9.76 -1.91 22.49
N LEU A 13 -10.29 -2.51 23.56
CA LEU A 13 -11.61 -2.18 24.09
C LEU A 13 -11.71 -0.69 24.43
N THR A 14 -12.86 -0.09 24.12
CA THR A 14 -13.12 1.30 24.50
C THR A 14 -13.35 1.36 26.01
N GLY A 15 -12.61 2.23 26.70
CA GLY A 15 -12.76 2.41 28.14
C GLY A 15 -14.19 2.80 28.51
N ARG A 16 -14.73 2.19 29.57
CA ARG A 16 -16.14 2.36 30.01
C ARG A 16 -16.53 3.81 30.32
N SER A 17 -15.56 4.68 30.60
CA SER A 17 -15.75 6.10 30.88
C SER A 17 -15.82 6.99 29.62
N ARG A 18 -15.51 6.45 28.43
CA ARG A 18 -15.52 7.23 27.18
C ARG A 18 -16.85 7.06 26.45
N ARG A 19 -17.54 8.17 26.18
CA ARG A 19 -18.63 8.17 25.20
C ARG A 19 -18.06 7.91 23.80
N PRO A 20 -18.72 7.09 22.96
CA PRO A 20 -18.22 6.75 21.63
C PRO A 20 -18.28 7.98 20.70
N GLN A 21 -17.18 8.73 20.61
CA GLN A 21 -17.00 9.80 19.64
C GLN A 21 -16.47 9.22 18.33
N GLY A 22 -17.35 8.55 17.59
CA GLY A 22 -17.07 8.04 16.24
C GLY A 22 -16.39 6.67 16.14
N ARG A 23 -16.02 6.07 17.27
CA ARG A 23 -15.57 4.68 17.37
C ARG A 23 -15.94 4.08 18.72
N GLN A 24 -16.35 2.82 18.73
CA GLN A 24 -16.60 2.02 19.93
C GLN A 24 -16.07 0.60 19.71
N VAL A 25 -15.45 0.01 20.73
CA VAL A 25 -15.01 -1.40 20.70
C VAL A 25 -15.47 -2.05 21.99
N ILE A 26 -16.27 -3.11 21.88
CA ILE A 26 -16.81 -3.85 23.03
C ILE A 26 -16.48 -5.33 22.92
N GLU A 27 -16.32 -5.99 24.06
CA GLU A 27 -16.42 -7.45 24.14
C GLU A 27 -17.90 -7.77 24.41
N TRP A 28 -18.54 -8.46 23.47
CA TRP A 28 -19.96 -8.78 23.55
C TRP A 28 -20.17 -10.14 24.23
N ARG A 29 -21.20 -10.23 25.07
CA ARG A 29 -21.62 -11.48 25.71
C ARG A 29 -23.07 -11.79 25.36
N SER A 30 -23.39 -13.08 25.28
CA SER A 30 -24.77 -13.53 25.09
C SER A 30 -25.66 -12.98 26.20
N GLY A 31 -26.71 -12.26 25.81
CA GLY A 31 -27.61 -11.53 26.73
C GLY A 31 -27.39 -10.02 26.75
N ASP A 32 -26.22 -9.53 26.34
CA ASP A 32 -25.97 -8.09 26.20
C ASP A 32 -26.59 -7.56 24.89
N PRO A 33 -27.09 -6.30 24.88
CA PRO A 33 -27.63 -5.71 23.67
C PRO A 33 -26.53 -5.43 22.64
N LEU A 34 -26.87 -5.56 21.36
CA LEU A 34 -25.93 -5.41 20.26
C LEU A 34 -25.71 -3.93 19.89
N PRO A 35 -24.52 -3.56 19.36
CA PRO A 35 -24.21 -2.16 19.02
C PRO A 35 -25.17 -1.53 18.01
N TRP A 36 -25.61 -2.28 16.99
CA TRP A 36 -26.59 -1.81 16.01
C TRP A 36 -28.01 -1.63 16.58
N HIS A 37 -28.27 -2.06 17.82
CA HIS A 37 -29.53 -1.77 18.54
C HIS A 37 -29.38 -0.62 19.56
N THR A 38 -28.16 -0.25 19.92
CA THR A 38 -27.89 0.64 21.07
C THR A 38 -27.15 1.91 20.71
N LEU A 39 -26.37 1.91 19.63
CA LEU A 39 -25.63 3.08 19.19
C LEU A 39 -26.59 4.11 18.58
N PRO A 40 -26.46 5.39 18.95
CA PRO A 40 -27.31 6.44 18.41
C PRO A 40 -27.02 6.70 16.94
N THR A 41 -28.03 7.13 16.20
CA THR A 41 -27.87 7.58 14.82
C THR A 41 -26.81 8.69 14.75
N PRO A 42 -25.79 8.57 13.88
CA PRO A 42 -24.73 9.55 13.79
C PRO A 42 -25.24 10.91 13.29
N ALA A 43 -24.66 12.00 13.79
CA ALA A 43 -24.84 13.31 13.17
C ALA A 43 -24.22 13.31 11.76
N PRO A 44 -24.86 13.97 10.76
CA PRO A 44 -24.28 14.09 9.43
C PRO A 44 -22.95 14.87 9.47
N ARG A 45 -22.00 14.48 8.61
CA ARG A 45 -20.74 15.22 8.43
C ARG A 45 -20.83 16.02 7.14
N GLY A 46 -21.18 17.30 7.27
CA GLY A 46 -21.44 18.17 6.13
C GLY A 46 -22.67 17.70 5.34
N ASN A 47 -22.55 17.59 4.01
CA ASN A 47 -23.65 17.20 3.13
C ASN A 47 -23.80 15.67 2.92
N ARG A 48 -23.01 14.86 3.64
CA ARG A 48 -23.06 13.40 3.56
C ARG A 48 -23.53 12.81 4.88
N ARG A 49 -24.47 11.87 4.80
CA ARG A 49 -24.91 11.07 5.95
C ARG A 49 -23.73 10.22 6.43
N SER A 50 -23.59 10.10 7.74
CA SER A 50 -22.65 9.16 8.36
C SER A 50 -23.44 7.96 8.88
N VAL A 51 -22.94 6.76 8.67
CA VAL A 51 -23.55 5.51 9.12
C VAL A 51 -22.55 4.73 9.97
N TRP A 52 -23.05 3.88 10.87
CA TRP A 52 -22.20 2.96 11.61
C TRP A 52 -21.83 1.76 10.73
N ARG A 53 -20.58 1.31 10.85
CA ARG A 53 -20.13 0.02 10.33
C ARG A 53 -19.51 -0.78 11.46
N HIS A 54 -19.86 -2.05 11.55
CA HIS A 54 -19.44 -2.93 12.63
C HIS A 54 -18.57 -4.04 12.08
N THR A 55 -17.38 -4.22 12.66
CA THR A 55 -16.52 -5.39 12.43
C THR A 55 -16.69 -6.32 13.63
N VAL A 56 -17.19 -7.53 13.37
CA VAL A 56 -17.40 -8.57 14.39
C VAL A 56 -16.23 -9.55 14.31
N TYR A 57 -15.42 -9.57 15.35
CA TYR A 57 -14.30 -10.50 15.54
C TYR A 57 -14.79 -11.73 16.31
N LEU A 58 -14.71 -12.89 15.68
CA LEU A 58 -15.21 -14.17 16.18
C LEU A 58 -14.06 -15.01 16.74
N GLY A 59 -14.23 -15.57 17.93
CA GLY A 59 -13.26 -16.52 18.50
C GLY A 59 -11.96 -15.84 18.90
N VAL A 60 -12.06 -14.79 19.73
CA VAL A 60 -10.91 -13.97 20.12
C VAL A 60 -9.96 -14.74 21.05
N TYR A 61 -8.74 -14.98 20.57
CA TYR A 61 -7.69 -15.73 21.28
C TYR A 61 -6.48 -14.84 21.61
N ASP A 62 -5.70 -15.25 22.60
CA ASP A 62 -4.48 -14.56 23.00
C ASP A 62 -3.32 -14.97 22.10
N LEU A 63 -2.62 -13.98 21.53
CA LEU A 63 -1.47 -14.23 20.67
C LEU A 63 -0.34 -14.93 21.43
N GLU A 64 -0.19 -14.64 22.73
CA GLU A 64 0.82 -15.28 23.57
C GLU A 64 0.62 -16.79 23.64
N GLN A 65 -0.63 -17.28 23.64
CA GLN A 65 -0.92 -18.71 23.65
C GLN A 65 -0.52 -19.38 22.33
N VAL A 66 -0.78 -18.72 21.20
CA VAL A 66 -0.37 -19.21 19.88
C VAL A 66 1.16 -19.25 19.76
N TYR A 67 1.86 -18.18 20.15
CA TYR A 67 3.32 -18.17 20.11
C TYR A 67 3.92 -19.25 21.02
N ARG A 68 3.41 -19.42 22.25
CA ARG A 68 3.85 -20.50 23.14
C ARG A 68 3.62 -21.89 22.53
N PHE A 69 2.54 -22.10 21.79
CA PHE A 69 2.29 -23.34 21.06
C PHE A 69 3.33 -23.53 19.94
N LEU A 70 3.55 -22.52 19.11
CA LEU A 70 4.53 -22.58 18.01
C LEU A 70 5.95 -22.85 18.52
N HIS A 71 6.38 -22.22 19.63
CA HIS A 71 7.68 -22.49 20.26
C HIS A 71 7.85 -23.96 20.68
N ARG A 72 6.78 -24.61 21.17
CA ARG A 72 6.84 -26.03 21.54
C ARG A 72 7.03 -26.93 20.31
N VAL A 73 6.47 -26.53 19.17
CA VAL A 73 6.54 -27.32 17.93
C VAL A 73 7.88 -27.13 17.22
N PHE A 74 8.39 -25.90 17.14
CA PHE A 74 9.59 -25.59 16.34
C PHE A 74 10.93 -25.63 17.11
N VAL A 75 10.91 -25.76 18.45
CA VAL A 75 12.08 -25.79 19.36
C VAL A 75 12.92 -24.49 19.31
N ASP A 76 13.58 -24.13 20.42
CA ASP A 76 14.37 -22.89 20.58
C ASP A 76 15.49 -22.78 19.53
N ASP A 77 15.23 -22.02 18.46
CA ASP A 77 16.29 -21.37 17.71
C ASP A 77 16.70 -20.11 18.48
N ARG A 78 17.93 -20.11 19.03
CA ARG A 78 18.44 -19.02 19.88
C ARG A 78 18.56 -17.69 19.12
N ASP A 79 18.49 -17.72 17.80
CA ASP A 79 18.55 -16.56 16.91
C ASP A 79 17.16 -16.08 16.44
N ALA A 80 16.06 -16.74 16.86
CA ALA A 80 14.71 -16.27 16.58
C ALA A 80 14.41 -15.01 17.39
N TYR A 81 14.38 -13.86 16.71
CA TYR A 81 14.01 -12.57 17.27
C TYR A 81 12.58 -12.60 17.84
N ASP A 82 12.48 -12.74 19.17
CA ASP A 82 11.22 -12.88 19.92
C ASP A 82 10.61 -11.50 20.24
N GLN A 83 9.97 -10.88 19.25
CA GLN A 83 8.98 -9.84 19.56
C GLN A 83 7.69 -10.53 19.99
N ARG A 84 7.60 -10.92 21.26
CA ARG A 84 6.32 -11.24 21.90
C ARG A 84 5.43 -10.01 21.77
N ARG A 85 4.53 -10.01 20.78
CA ARG A 85 3.55 -8.95 20.60
C ARG A 85 2.40 -9.21 21.58
N PRO A 86 2.28 -8.46 22.69
CA PRO A 86 1.13 -8.62 23.57
C PRO A 86 -0.14 -8.21 22.80
N GLY A 87 -1.19 -9.02 22.88
CA GLY A 87 -2.43 -8.72 22.18
C GLY A 87 -3.32 -9.93 22.00
N ALA A 88 -4.49 -9.68 21.43
CA ALA A 88 -5.42 -10.71 21.03
C ALA A 88 -5.64 -10.62 19.52
N SER A 89 -5.89 -11.75 18.87
CA SER A 89 -6.43 -11.81 17.52
C SER A 89 -7.72 -12.63 17.52
N ALA A 90 -8.30 -12.90 16.35
CA ALA A 90 -9.57 -13.60 16.22
C ALA A 90 -9.48 -14.75 15.23
N CYS A 91 -10.33 -15.76 15.38
CA CYS A 91 -10.44 -16.88 14.44
C CYS A 91 -10.93 -16.44 13.07
N ALA A 92 -11.91 -15.54 13.05
CA ALA A 92 -12.48 -14.99 11.85
C ALA A 92 -13.08 -13.62 12.14
N ALA A 93 -13.47 -12.92 11.10
CA ALA A 93 -14.25 -11.72 11.23
C ALA A 93 -15.18 -11.48 10.05
N VAL A 94 -16.23 -10.71 10.31
CA VAL A 94 -17.24 -10.31 9.33
C VAL A 94 -17.57 -8.83 9.51
N GLN A 95 -18.02 -8.17 8.45
CA GLN A 95 -18.59 -6.82 8.53
C GLN A 95 -20.10 -6.85 8.54
N VAL A 96 -20.68 -5.93 9.30
CA VAL A 96 -22.10 -5.77 9.51
C VAL A 96 -22.46 -4.29 9.34
N ASP A 97 -23.57 -4.01 8.66
CA ASP A 97 -24.08 -2.67 8.35
C ASP A 97 -24.72 -1.98 9.56
N GLU A 98 -25.20 -0.75 9.38
CA GLU A 98 -25.83 0.05 10.46
C GLU A 98 -27.08 -0.61 11.06
N ARG A 99 -27.71 -1.56 10.36
CA ARG A 99 -28.92 -2.27 10.76
C ARG A 99 -28.62 -3.64 11.35
N GLY A 100 -27.35 -4.02 11.47
CA GLY A 100 -26.97 -5.34 11.93
C GLY A 100 -26.94 -6.40 10.83
N ARG A 101 -27.07 -6.05 9.55
CA ARG A 101 -27.08 -7.03 8.44
C ARG A 101 -25.66 -7.33 7.95
N LEU A 102 -25.39 -8.58 7.60
CA LEU A 102 -24.09 -8.98 7.07
C LEU A 102 -23.78 -8.23 5.77
N VAL A 103 -22.57 -7.70 5.64
CA VAL A 103 -22.06 -7.15 4.38
C VAL A 103 -21.54 -8.32 3.55
N GLU A 104 -22.07 -8.48 2.34
CA GLU A 104 -21.70 -9.55 1.41
C GLU A 104 -20.19 -9.52 1.10
N GLY A 105 -19.56 -10.71 1.02
CA GLY A 105 -18.13 -10.84 0.74
C GLY A 105 -17.19 -10.30 1.82
N SER A 106 -17.70 -9.96 3.03
CA SER A 106 -16.88 -9.39 4.10
C SER A 106 -16.27 -10.42 5.07
N ALA A 107 -16.55 -11.70 4.86
CA ALA A 107 -16.10 -12.79 5.71
C ALA A 107 -14.63 -13.12 5.47
N VAL A 108 -13.84 -13.13 6.56
CA VAL A 108 -12.39 -13.34 6.53
C VAL A 108 -12.00 -14.31 7.63
N LEU A 109 -11.24 -15.34 7.27
CA LEU A 109 -10.65 -16.32 8.18
C LEU A 109 -9.23 -15.88 8.59
N SER A 110 -8.82 -16.23 9.81
CA SER A 110 -7.45 -16.01 10.30
C SER A 110 -6.49 -17.04 9.71
N SER A 111 -5.51 -16.57 8.94
CA SER A 111 -4.41 -17.39 8.42
C SER A 111 -3.61 -18.01 9.54
N ALA A 112 -3.42 -17.26 10.64
CA ALA A 112 -2.59 -17.68 11.75
C ALA A 112 -3.25 -18.82 12.52
N LEU A 113 -4.54 -18.67 12.82
CA LEU A 113 -5.25 -19.72 13.55
C LEU A 113 -5.46 -20.97 12.67
N TRP A 114 -5.76 -20.79 11.38
CA TRP A 114 -5.81 -21.89 10.44
C TRP A 114 -4.47 -22.64 10.37
N ALA A 115 -3.35 -21.93 10.21
CA ALA A 115 -2.03 -22.56 10.11
C ALA A 115 -1.63 -23.29 11.41
N VAL A 116 -1.94 -22.70 12.57
CA VAL A 116 -1.74 -23.35 13.88
C VAL A 116 -2.58 -24.62 14.01
N ALA A 117 -3.83 -24.60 13.55
CA ALA A 117 -4.69 -25.78 13.55
C ALA A 117 -4.18 -26.88 12.61
N GLN A 118 -3.62 -26.52 11.44
CA GLN A 118 -2.96 -27.49 10.56
C GLN A 118 -1.78 -28.16 11.27
N ILE A 119 -0.92 -27.40 11.95
CA ILE A 119 0.18 -27.94 12.75
C ILE A 119 -0.34 -28.88 13.83
N ASN A 120 -1.35 -28.44 14.59
CA ASN A 120 -1.90 -29.20 15.71
C ASN A 120 -2.56 -30.52 15.28
N SER A 121 -3.23 -30.53 14.14
CA SER A 121 -3.96 -31.70 13.64
C SER A 121 -3.09 -32.70 12.87
N THR A 122 -2.10 -32.22 12.11
CA THR A 122 -1.28 -33.06 11.21
C THR A 122 0.13 -33.31 11.74
N GLY A 123 0.63 -32.47 12.65
CA GLY A 123 2.04 -32.45 13.04
C GLY A 123 3.00 -31.98 11.93
N ALA A 124 2.47 -31.52 10.79
CA ALA A 124 3.27 -31.14 9.64
C ALA A 124 3.91 -29.75 9.84
N ALA A 125 5.13 -29.61 9.30
CA ALA A 125 5.77 -28.31 9.17
C ALA A 125 5.10 -27.48 8.06
N PRO A 126 5.22 -26.14 8.09
CA PRO A 126 4.70 -25.28 7.04
C PRO A 126 5.31 -25.61 5.67
N GLU A 127 4.47 -25.80 4.67
CA GLU A 127 4.87 -26.10 3.29
C GLU A 127 4.44 -24.98 2.31
N PRO A 128 5.11 -24.83 1.15
CA PRO A 128 4.78 -23.77 0.18
C PRO A 128 3.30 -23.74 -0.23
N GLN A 129 2.66 -24.91 -0.33
CA GLN A 129 1.24 -25.07 -0.71
C GLN A 129 0.24 -24.56 0.34
N TRP A 130 0.68 -24.24 1.56
CA TRP A 130 -0.21 -23.75 2.62
C TRP A 130 -0.85 -22.41 2.29
N LEU A 131 -0.22 -21.57 1.48
CA LEU A 131 -0.83 -20.32 1.00
C LEU A 131 -2.05 -20.61 0.10
N GLY A 132 -1.94 -21.62 -0.77
CA GLY A 132 -3.08 -22.10 -1.57
C GLY A 132 -4.14 -22.76 -0.69
N GLY A 133 -3.74 -23.61 0.26
CA GLY A 133 -4.66 -24.25 1.19
C GLY A 133 -5.44 -23.25 2.06
N PHE A 134 -4.78 -22.20 2.55
CA PHE A 134 -5.44 -21.11 3.27
C PHE A 134 -6.42 -20.35 2.38
N ALA A 135 -6.04 -20.02 1.14
CA ALA A 135 -6.94 -19.34 0.21
C ALA A 135 -8.23 -20.14 -0.01
N SER A 136 -8.12 -21.47 -0.18
CA SER A 136 -9.27 -22.36 -0.27
C SER A 136 -10.09 -22.41 1.02
N ALA A 137 -9.46 -22.46 2.19
CA ALA A 137 -10.16 -22.45 3.48
C ALA A 137 -10.90 -21.14 3.74
N ASN A 138 -10.29 -20.00 3.38
CA ASN A 138 -10.92 -18.68 3.48
C ASN A 138 -12.11 -18.53 2.54
N GLN A 139 -11.99 -19.03 1.31
CA GLN A 139 -13.12 -19.08 0.37
C GLN A 139 -14.26 -19.97 0.90
N ALA A 140 -13.94 -21.18 1.37
CA ALA A 140 -14.93 -22.09 1.94
C ALA A 140 -15.62 -21.51 3.18
N PHE A 141 -14.90 -20.72 4.00
CA PHE A 141 -15.49 -19.97 5.10
C PHE A 141 -16.54 -18.96 4.60
N GLY A 142 -16.21 -18.16 3.58
CA GLY A 142 -17.14 -17.23 2.95
C GLY A 142 -18.40 -17.94 2.42
N ASP A 143 -18.22 -19.02 1.65
CA ASP A 143 -19.32 -19.80 1.09
C ASP A 143 -20.23 -20.38 2.19
N GLN A 144 -19.66 -20.86 3.30
CA GLN A 144 -20.43 -21.39 4.42
C GLN A 144 -21.19 -20.29 5.19
N VAL A 145 -20.63 -19.08 5.28
CA VAL A 145 -21.32 -17.92 5.84
C VAL A 145 -22.51 -17.54 4.97
N ASP A 146 -22.35 -17.50 3.64
CA ASP A 146 -23.43 -17.18 2.71
C ASP A 146 -24.55 -18.22 2.76
N VAL A 147 -24.20 -19.50 2.83
CA VAL A 147 -25.16 -20.59 3.05
C VAL A 147 -25.89 -20.43 4.39
N ALA A 148 -25.18 -20.11 5.47
CA ALA A 148 -25.80 -19.91 6.78
C ALA A 148 -26.79 -18.73 6.79
N GLU A 149 -26.47 -17.63 6.09
CA GLU A 149 -27.37 -16.49 5.92
C GLU A 149 -28.53 -16.79 4.96
N GLY A 150 -28.32 -17.58 3.92
CA GLY A 150 -29.38 -18.12 3.07
C GLY A 150 -30.43 -18.89 3.88
N MET A 151 -30.00 -19.87 4.68
CA MET A 151 -30.90 -20.64 5.54
C MET A 151 -31.66 -19.77 6.54
N ARG A 152 -31.04 -18.71 7.07
CA ARG A 152 -31.70 -17.77 8.00
C ARG A 152 -32.82 -17.00 7.30
N ARG A 153 -32.60 -16.55 6.07
CA ARG A 153 -33.61 -15.86 5.24
C ARG A 153 -34.77 -16.78 4.89
N ASP A 154 -34.47 -17.98 4.42
CA ASP A 154 -35.47 -18.98 4.01
C ASP A 154 -36.38 -19.40 5.17
N ALA A 155 -35.82 -19.53 6.38
CA ALA A 155 -36.57 -19.93 7.56
C ALA A 155 -37.71 -18.95 7.94
N VAL A 156 -37.63 -17.70 7.51
CA VAL A 156 -38.64 -16.66 7.78
C VAL A 156 -39.24 -16.08 6.49
N GLY A 157 -38.89 -16.61 5.32
CA GLY A 157 -39.36 -16.12 4.02
C GLY A 157 -38.99 -14.67 3.73
N ALA A 158 -37.79 -14.22 4.13
CA ALA A 158 -37.33 -12.85 3.93
C ALA A 158 -36.46 -12.70 2.67
N ASP A 159 -36.75 -11.70 1.84
CA ASP A 159 -35.95 -11.36 0.66
C ASP A 159 -34.65 -10.62 1.03
N GLU A 160 -34.66 -9.83 2.11
CA GLU A 160 -33.51 -9.06 2.58
C GLU A 160 -32.70 -9.80 3.66
N PRO A 161 -31.38 -9.53 3.76
CA PRO A 161 -30.55 -10.02 4.86
C PRO A 161 -31.10 -9.62 6.23
N LEU A 162 -31.11 -10.58 7.16
CA LEU A 162 -31.60 -10.37 8.52
C LEU A 162 -30.51 -9.74 9.40
N PRO A 163 -30.89 -8.87 10.36
CA PRO A 163 -29.99 -8.44 11.40
C PRO A 163 -29.37 -9.63 12.15
N GLN A 164 -28.09 -9.55 12.46
CA GLN A 164 -27.39 -10.52 13.28
C GLN A 164 -27.91 -10.47 14.72
N ASP A 165 -28.06 -11.64 15.32
CA ASP A 165 -28.54 -11.86 16.67
C ASP A 165 -27.60 -12.80 17.44
N ALA A 166 -27.91 -13.10 18.69
CA ALA A 166 -27.05 -13.95 19.51
C ALA A 166 -26.87 -15.37 18.92
N ALA A 167 -27.92 -15.96 18.36
CA ALA A 167 -27.88 -17.31 17.81
C ALA A 167 -27.11 -17.35 16.48
N SER A 168 -27.27 -16.32 15.65
CA SER A 168 -26.52 -16.20 14.39
C SER A 168 -25.03 -15.97 14.64
N LEU A 169 -24.65 -15.13 15.61
CA LEU A 169 -23.25 -14.94 15.99
C LEU A 169 -22.60 -16.23 16.51
N GLN A 170 -23.32 -17.05 17.29
CA GLN A 170 -22.83 -18.36 17.71
C GLN A 170 -22.69 -19.34 16.54
N ARG A 171 -23.61 -19.29 15.57
CA ARG A 171 -23.50 -20.09 14.34
C ARG A 171 -22.28 -19.69 13.53
N LEU A 172 -22.06 -18.39 13.32
CA LEU A 172 -20.88 -17.86 12.61
C LEU A 172 -19.58 -18.24 13.32
N LEU A 173 -19.56 -18.22 14.65
CA LEU A 173 -18.42 -18.71 15.44
C LEU A 173 -18.13 -20.19 15.19
N GLY A 174 -19.17 -21.03 15.14
CA GLY A 174 -19.03 -22.45 14.82
C GLY A 174 -18.50 -22.69 13.40
N VAL A 175 -19.03 -21.96 12.41
CA VAL A 175 -18.55 -21.98 11.01
C VAL A 175 -17.08 -21.55 10.94
N ALA A 176 -16.69 -20.48 11.64
CA ALA A 176 -15.32 -20.00 11.70
C ALA A 176 -14.35 -21.06 12.24
N TYR A 177 -14.69 -21.71 13.36
CA TYR A 177 -13.83 -22.77 13.91
C TYR A 177 -13.79 -24.02 13.05
N GLY A 178 -14.91 -24.40 12.43
CA GLY A 178 -14.96 -25.49 11.45
C GLY A 178 -14.04 -25.25 10.27
N ALA A 179 -14.07 -24.04 9.69
CA ALA A 179 -13.20 -23.66 8.58
C ALA A 179 -11.73 -23.52 8.98
N ALA A 180 -11.45 -23.04 10.20
CA ALA A 180 -10.09 -22.99 10.72
C ALA A 180 -9.52 -24.38 11.07
N GLY A 181 -10.36 -25.40 11.23
CA GLY A 181 -9.94 -26.73 11.71
C GLY A 181 -9.68 -26.78 13.21
N VAL A 182 -10.29 -25.89 13.98
CA VAL A 182 -10.11 -25.78 15.44
C VAL A 182 -11.25 -26.50 16.15
N SER A 183 -10.90 -27.30 17.14
CA SER A 183 -11.83 -28.04 17.99
C SER A 183 -11.94 -27.41 19.39
N GLY A 184 -13.02 -27.72 20.11
CA GLY A 184 -13.23 -27.24 21.49
C GLY A 184 -12.19 -27.72 22.52
N LYS A 185 -11.29 -28.64 22.13
CA LYS A 185 -10.19 -29.12 22.99
C LYS A 185 -8.92 -28.28 22.83
N ASP A 186 -8.85 -27.45 21.79
CA ASP A 186 -7.65 -26.70 21.48
C ASP A 186 -7.51 -25.47 22.38
N PRO A 187 -6.27 -25.12 22.80
CA PRO A 187 -6.04 -24.05 23.77
C PRO A 187 -6.47 -22.66 23.26
N PHE A 188 -6.56 -22.50 21.95
CA PHE A 188 -6.95 -21.26 21.26
C PHE A 188 -8.46 -21.21 20.92
N PHE A 189 -9.25 -22.21 21.34
CA PHE A 189 -10.71 -22.16 21.25
C PHE A 189 -11.29 -21.20 22.30
N SER A 190 -12.17 -20.30 21.87
CA SER A 190 -12.76 -19.27 22.71
C SER A 190 -14.15 -18.85 22.25
N GLY A 191 -15.09 -18.72 23.18
CA GLY A 191 -16.42 -18.14 22.91
C GLY A 191 -16.44 -16.61 22.77
N ARG A 192 -15.28 -15.95 22.83
CA ARG A 192 -15.18 -14.49 22.92
C ARG A 192 -15.45 -13.82 21.58
N VAL A 193 -16.33 -12.83 21.60
CA VAL A 193 -16.68 -12.00 20.45
C VAL A 193 -16.37 -10.55 20.78
N VAL A 194 -15.64 -9.87 19.90
CA VAL A 194 -15.37 -8.42 20.01
C VAL A 194 -16.01 -7.71 18.83
N ILE A 195 -16.71 -6.60 19.09
CA ILE A 195 -17.36 -5.80 18.06
C ILE A 195 -16.73 -4.42 18.04
N SER A 196 -16.11 -4.06 16.92
CA SER A 196 -15.62 -2.71 16.65
C SER A 196 -16.62 -1.97 15.77
N SER A 197 -17.19 -0.88 16.27
CA SER A 197 -18.10 0.01 15.55
C SER A 197 -17.36 1.29 15.18
N SER A 198 -17.38 1.70 13.91
CA SER A 198 -16.79 2.98 13.45
C SER A 198 -17.72 3.72 12.51
N LEU A 199 -17.67 5.06 12.56
CA LEU A 199 -18.40 5.92 11.64
C LEU A 199 -17.75 5.95 10.27
N VAL A 200 -18.57 5.76 9.24
CA VAL A 200 -18.20 5.85 7.82
C VAL A 200 -19.20 6.75 7.10
N SER A 201 -18.80 7.36 5.99
CA SER A 201 -19.72 8.15 5.15
C SER A 201 -20.61 7.23 4.30
N GLU A 202 -21.89 7.54 4.18
CA GLU A 202 -22.83 6.84 3.30
C GLU A 202 -22.38 6.96 1.83
N GLY A 203 -22.39 5.85 1.08
CA GLY A 203 -21.86 5.78 -0.28
C GLY A 203 -20.33 5.70 -0.39
N HIS A 204 -19.59 5.73 0.73
CA HIS A 204 -18.27 5.09 0.78
C HIS A 204 -18.48 3.58 0.96
N GLU A 205 -18.76 2.92 -0.16
CA GLU A 205 -18.11 1.64 -0.41
C GLU A 205 -16.62 1.97 -0.51
N ASP A 206 -15.93 2.06 0.64
CA ASP A 206 -14.50 1.80 0.62
C ASP A 206 -14.38 0.46 -0.12
N ALA A 207 -13.79 0.55 -1.31
CA ALA A 207 -13.90 -0.40 -2.40
C ALA A 207 -13.47 -1.77 -1.92
N SER A 208 -14.37 -2.76 -1.94
CA SER A 208 -14.32 -3.98 -1.15
C SER A 208 -14.19 -3.69 0.35
N ALA A 209 -14.90 -4.44 1.20
CA ALA A 209 -14.48 -4.56 2.59
C ALA A 209 -12.94 -4.68 2.58
N ASP A 210 -12.23 -3.82 3.30
CA ASP A 210 -10.78 -3.88 3.41
C ASP A 210 -10.47 -5.23 4.07
N THR A 211 -10.51 -6.32 3.30
CA THR A 211 -10.78 -7.70 3.75
C THR A 211 -9.59 -8.27 4.51
N ASP A 212 -8.50 -7.54 4.61
CA ASP A 212 -7.29 -7.96 5.30
C ASP A 212 -7.06 -7.20 6.61
N PHE A 213 -8.13 -6.88 7.34
CA PHE A 213 -8.00 -6.38 8.71
C PHE A 213 -7.65 -7.46 9.74
N LEU A 214 -7.61 -8.75 9.34
CA LEU A 214 -7.31 -9.88 10.22
C LEU A 214 -5.95 -10.55 9.92
N ASN A 215 -5.50 -10.56 8.67
CA ASN A 215 -4.28 -11.27 8.26
C ASN A 215 -3.15 -10.30 7.87
N SER A 216 -1.96 -10.84 7.61
CA SER A 216 -0.86 -10.03 7.08
C SER A 216 -1.24 -9.46 5.71
N PHE A 217 -1.00 -8.17 5.54
CA PHE A 217 -1.22 -7.42 4.31
C PHE A 217 -0.30 -7.84 3.15
N PHE A 218 0.60 -8.80 3.38
CA PHE A 218 1.49 -9.35 2.36
C PHE A 218 1.00 -10.69 1.79
N LEU A 219 -0.02 -11.32 2.39
CA LEU A 219 -0.40 -12.69 2.01
C LEU A 219 -0.88 -12.79 0.56
N ALA A 220 -1.72 -11.86 0.12
CA ALA A 220 -2.23 -11.84 -1.23
C ALA A 220 -1.10 -11.64 -2.26
N GLU A 221 -0.17 -10.74 -1.98
CA GLU A 221 1.00 -10.43 -2.80
C GLU A 221 1.96 -11.62 -2.87
N LEU A 222 2.25 -12.26 -1.74
CA LEU A 222 3.09 -13.45 -1.70
C LEU A 222 2.47 -14.62 -2.46
N ALA A 223 1.16 -14.82 -2.34
CA ALA A 223 0.44 -15.82 -3.13
C ALA A 223 0.49 -15.50 -4.64
N ALA A 224 0.41 -14.23 -5.03
CA ALA A 224 0.57 -13.82 -6.42
C ALA A 224 1.99 -14.09 -6.94
N VAL A 225 3.02 -13.82 -6.12
CA VAL A 225 4.42 -14.15 -6.44
C VAL A 225 4.60 -15.66 -6.63
N GLN A 226 4.07 -16.49 -5.72
CA GLN A 226 4.15 -17.95 -5.84
C GLN A 226 3.50 -18.47 -7.13
N ARG A 227 2.27 -18.03 -7.44
CA ARG A 227 1.60 -18.42 -8.70
C ARG A 227 2.40 -18.00 -9.93
N GLY A 228 3.03 -16.82 -9.88
CA GLY A 228 3.93 -16.36 -10.94
C GLY A 228 5.09 -17.33 -11.15
N LEU A 229 5.75 -17.73 -10.06
CA LEU A 229 6.87 -18.67 -10.09
C LEU A 229 6.45 -20.05 -10.61
N GLU A 230 5.31 -20.58 -10.15
CA GLU A 230 4.75 -21.85 -10.63
C GLU A 230 4.39 -21.79 -12.12
N GLY A 231 3.93 -20.63 -12.60
CA GLY A 231 3.69 -20.35 -14.01
C GLY A 231 4.94 -20.10 -14.85
N GLY A 232 6.15 -20.28 -14.29
CA GLY A 232 7.43 -20.07 -14.97
C GLY A 232 7.88 -18.61 -15.07
N TYR A 233 7.17 -17.67 -14.43
CA TYR A 233 7.53 -16.26 -14.38
C TYR A 233 8.30 -15.95 -13.08
N CYS A 234 9.61 -15.77 -13.21
CA CYS A 234 10.47 -15.29 -12.13
C CYS A 234 11.16 -13.96 -12.53
N PRO A 235 10.77 -12.81 -11.95
CA PRO A 235 11.46 -11.55 -12.19
C PRO A 235 12.94 -11.65 -11.81
N LYS A 236 13.83 -11.10 -12.64
CA LYS A 236 15.29 -11.16 -12.40
C LYS A 236 15.71 -10.58 -11.05
N ALA A 237 15.03 -9.54 -10.58
CA ALA A 237 15.28 -8.96 -9.25
C ALA A 237 14.97 -9.97 -8.13
N LEU A 238 13.84 -10.66 -8.24
CA LEU A 238 13.46 -11.70 -7.29
C LEU A 238 14.41 -12.90 -7.36
N ALA A 239 14.76 -13.35 -8.57
CA ALA A 239 15.73 -14.42 -8.77
C ALA A 239 17.08 -14.07 -8.13
N ALA A 240 17.59 -12.85 -8.36
CA ALA A 240 18.83 -12.37 -7.76
C ALA A 240 18.75 -12.32 -6.22
N TYR A 241 17.63 -11.86 -5.66
CA TYR A 241 17.42 -11.79 -4.21
C TYR A 241 17.38 -13.17 -3.55
N LEU A 242 16.70 -14.14 -4.17
CA LEU A 242 16.50 -15.48 -3.63
C LEU A 242 17.66 -16.43 -3.92
N THR A 243 18.64 -16.02 -4.75
CA THR A 243 19.80 -16.85 -5.07
C THR A 243 20.66 -17.04 -3.82
N PRO A 244 20.86 -18.28 -3.34
CA PRO A 244 21.69 -18.54 -2.17
C PRO A 244 23.14 -18.13 -2.40
N ASP A 245 23.82 -17.62 -1.36
CA ASP A 245 25.21 -17.17 -1.45
C ASP A 245 26.16 -18.24 -2.04
N ARG A 246 25.95 -19.51 -1.68
CA ARG A 246 26.74 -20.65 -2.20
C ARG A 246 26.59 -20.88 -3.71
N SER A 247 25.49 -20.42 -4.29
CA SER A 247 25.20 -20.51 -5.72
C SER A 247 25.75 -19.31 -6.49
N ILE A 248 26.21 -18.26 -5.79
CA ILE A 248 26.84 -17.09 -6.39
C ILE A 248 28.31 -17.43 -6.67
N SER A 249 28.64 -17.55 -7.96
CA SER A 249 30.01 -17.75 -8.41
C SER A 249 30.92 -16.61 -7.94
N ALA A 250 31.92 -16.94 -7.14
CA ALA A 250 32.94 -15.97 -6.72
C ALA A 250 33.87 -15.58 -7.87
N LEU A 251 33.97 -16.42 -8.91
CA LEU A 251 34.81 -16.19 -10.09
C LEU A 251 34.27 -15.06 -10.98
N ASP A 252 32.96 -14.83 -10.94
CA ASP A 252 32.30 -13.76 -11.70
C ASP A 252 32.35 -12.41 -10.97
N ARG A 253 32.92 -12.36 -9.75
CA ARG A 253 33.02 -11.12 -8.97
C ARG A 253 34.20 -10.28 -9.43
N ILE A 254 33.91 -9.02 -9.74
CA ILE A 254 34.91 -8.02 -10.09
C ILE A 254 35.23 -7.18 -8.85
N ASP A 255 36.50 -7.17 -8.45
CA ASP A 255 36.98 -6.28 -7.39
C ASP A 255 37.22 -4.87 -7.93
N VAL A 256 36.19 -4.03 -7.84
CA VAL A 256 36.20 -2.61 -8.26
C VAL A 256 37.02 -1.68 -7.34
N ILE A 257 37.75 -2.23 -6.35
CA ILE A 257 38.75 -1.50 -5.57
C ILE A 257 40.15 -1.77 -6.12
N ARG A 258 40.41 -3.00 -6.57
CA ARG A 258 41.72 -3.42 -7.08
C ARG A 258 41.86 -3.36 -8.61
N GLN A 259 40.75 -3.37 -9.33
CA GLN A 259 40.74 -3.37 -10.79
C GLN A 259 40.13 -2.07 -11.31
N ASP A 260 40.98 -1.21 -11.88
CA ASP A 260 40.55 0.08 -12.40
C ASP A 260 39.82 -0.04 -13.75
N GLY A 261 40.25 -0.97 -14.63
CA GLY A 261 39.70 -1.13 -15.97
C GLY A 261 38.17 -1.26 -16.05
N PRO A 262 37.52 -2.13 -15.25
CA PRO A 262 36.06 -2.22 -15.19
C PRO A 262 35.37 -0.93 -14.72
N VAL A 263 36.01 -0.18 -13.81
CA VAL A 263 35.48 1.10 -13.33
C VAL A 263 35.60 2.16 -14.40
N GLU A 264 36.76 2.31 -15.02
CA GLU A 264 37.02 3.24 -16.13
C GLU A 264 36.07 3.00 -17.31
N ALA A 265 35.90 1.74 -17.71
CA ALA A 265 34.96 1.37 -18.77
C ALA A 265 33.52 1.75 -18.40
N ALA A 266 33.11 1.58 -17.14
CA ALA A 266 31.76 1.90 -16.69
C ALA A 266 31.49 3.41 -16.53
N VAL A 267 32.54 4.23 -16.33
CA VAL A 267 32.44 5.70 -16.25
C VAL A 267 32.86 6.42 -17.53
N GLY A 268 33.08 5.68 -18.62
CA GLY A 268 33.40 6.22 -19.93
C GLY A 268 32.39 7.26 -20.40
N VAL A 269 32.85 8.22 -21.22
CA VAL A 269 32.04 9.35 -21.71
C VAL A 269 30.80 8.87 -22.48
N ASP A 270 30.94 7.77 -23.23
CA ASP A 270 29.88 7.09 -23.97
C ASP A 270 28.79 6.48 -23.07
N ARG A 271 29.08 6.29 -21.79
CA ARG A 271 28.16 5.76 -20.78
C ARG A 271 27.57 6.83 -19.86
N LEU A 272 27.96 8.10 -20.00
CA LEU A 272 27.38 9.16 -19.19
C LEU A 272 25.91 9.36 -19.57
N PRO A 273 24.99 9.41 -18.59
CA PRO A 273 23.60 9.71 -18.88
C PRO A 273 23.48 11.12 -19.46
N LEU A 274 22.57 11.27 -20.43
CA LEU A 274 22.27 12.58 -21.03
C LEU A 274 21.62 13.54 -20.02
N GLY A 275 20.95 12.99 -19.01
CA GLY A 275 20.39 13.75 -17.89
C GLY A 275 21.34 13.83 -16.71
N ARG A 276 21.55 15.04 -16.22
CA ARG A 276 22.23 15.35 -14.95
C ARG A 276 21.34 16.24 -14.13
N TRP A 277 21.32 16.05 -12.81
CA TRP A 277 20.62 16.96 -11.92
C TRP A 277 21.17 18.38 -12.07
N PRO A 278 20.34 19.44 -12.03
CA PRO A 278 20.79 20.83 -12.16
C PRO A 278 21.51 21.34 -10.89
N SER A 279 22.55 20.62 -10.47
CA SER A 279 23.51 20.99 -9.44
C SER A 279 24.60 21.90 -10.00
N GLY A 280 25.46 22.42 -9.11
CA GLY A 280 26.62 23.21 -9.48
C GLY A 280 27.54 22.39 -10.40
N PRO A 281 27.93 22.89 -11.59
CA PRO A 281 28.89 22.19 -12.45
C PRO A 281 30.23 21.88 -11.76
N GLU A 282 30.62 22.70 -10.80
CA GLU A 282 31.79 22.55 -9.93
C GLU A 282 31.69 21.39 -8.92
N HIS A 283 30.50 20.79 -8.79
CA HIS A 283 30.22 19.67 -7.90
C HIS A 283 29.81 18.42 -8.70
N PRO A 284 30.74 17.80 -9.47
CA PRO A 284 30.47 16.53 -10.14
C PRO A 284 30.32 15.40 -9.12
N LEU A 285 29.68 14.32 -9.54
CA LEU A 285 29.69 13.08 -8.77
C LEU A 285 31.13 12.58 -8.59
N ALA A 286 31.43 12.02 -7.43
CA ALA A 286 32.67 11.27 -7.25
C ALA A 286 32.66 10.05 -8.18
N LEU A 287 33.84 9.58 -8.59
CA LEU A 287 34.01 8.45 -9.52
C LEU A 287 33.10 7.25 -9.21
N ARG A 288 33.05 6.82 -7.94
CA ARG A 288 32.25 5.67 -7.50
C ARG A 288 30.73 5.94 -7.50
N GLN A 289 30.32 7.18 -7.27
CA GLN A 289 28.92 7.58 -7.40
C GLN A 289 28.51 7.57 -8.87
N GLN A 290 29.35 8.13 -9.76
CA GLN A 290 29.12 8.10 -11.21
C GLN A 290 29.06 6.67 -11.74
N PHE A 291 29.98 5.81 -11.31
CA PHE A 291 29.96 4.37 -11.61
C PHE A 291 28.59 3.76 -11.26
N ALA A 292 28.09 4.04 -10.06
CA ALA A 292 26.83 3.48 -9.62
C ALA A 292 25.61 4.06 -10.37
N VAL A 293 25.62 5.36 -10.70
CA VAL A 293 24.58 5.99 -11.53
C VAL A 293 24.57 5.40 -12.93
N ASN A 294 25.74 5.26 -13.57
CA ASN A 294 25.86 4.67 -14.91
C ASN A 294 25.39 3.21 -14.92
N ARG A 295 25.78 2.42 -13.92
CA ARG A 295 25.35 1.01 -13.81
C ARG A 295 23.83 0.91 -13.59
N ALA A 296 23.25 1.81 -12.80
CA ALA A 296 21.80 1.85 -12.58
C ALA A 296 21.03 2.23 -13.86
N LEU A 297 21.47 3.27 -14.58
CA LEU A 297 20.73 3.80 -15.74
C LEU A 297 20.95 3.01 -17.04
N ASN A 298 22.16 2.48 -17.27
CA ASN A 298 22.49 1.83 -18.54
C ASN A 298 22.31 0.32 -18.52
N ASP A 299 22.47 -0.30 -17.35
CA ASP A 299 22.50 -1.75 -17.26
C ASP A 299 21.30 -2.29 -16.49
N LEU A 300 21.07 -1.82 -15.25
CA LEU A 300 19.94 -2.30 -14.44
C LEU A 300 18.58 -2.01 -15.10
N SER A 301 18.46 -0.90 -15.83
CA SER A 301 17.23 -0.51 -16.54
C SER A 301 16.81 -1.51 -17.63
N PHE A 302 17.78 -2.15 -18.29
CA PHE A 302 17.55 -3.10 -19.39
C PHE A 302 17.68 -4.55 -18.92
N GLU A 303 18.75 -4.85 -18.20
CA GLU A 303 19.01 -6.19 -17.68
C GLU A 303 17.99 -6.56 -16.62
N GLY A 304 17.48 -5.61 -15.82
CA GLY A 304 16.74 -5.89 -14.60
C GLY A 304 17.63 -6.55 -13.54
N GLY A 305 17.12 -6.72 -12.32
CA GLY A 305 17.88 -7.36 -11.24
C GLY A 305 17.96 -6.51 -9.98
N ILE A 306 19.04 -6.70 -9.23
CA ILE A 306 19.33 -5.95 -8.00
C ILE A 306 20.74 -5.39 -8.08
N MET A 307 20.88 -4.15 -7.63
CA MET A 307 22.17 -3.50 -7.46
C MET A 307 22.29 -3.00 -6.03
N GLY A 308 23.29 -3.52 -5.31
CA GLY A 308 23.65 -3.04 -3.98
C GLY A 308 24.61 -1.85 -4.06
N VAL A 309 24.28 -0.74 -3.41
CA VAL A 309 25.16 0.42 -3.27
C VAL A 309 25.44 0.66 -1.79
N ASN A 310 26.67 0.35 -1.37
CA ASN A 310 27.10 0.69 -0.03
C ASN A 310 27.53 2.16 0.02
N GLY A 311 27.04 2.89 1.02
CA GLY A 311 27.35 4.31 1.19
C GLY A 311 27.37 4.66 2.68
N PRO A 312 28.55 4.89 3.27
CA PRO A 312 28.66 5.42 4.63
C PRO A 312 27.87 6.74 4.82
N PRO A 313 27.57 7.15 6.06
CA PRO A 313 26.93 8.44 6.33
C PRO A 313 27.69 9.60 5.65
N GLY A 314 26.96 10.53 5.03
CA GLY A 314 27.54 11.68 4.32
C GLY A 314 28.07 11.42 2.91
N THR A 315 27.98 10.19 2.37
CA THR A 315 28.50 9.85 1.03
C THR A 315 27.57 10.19 -0.15
N GLY A 316 26.64 11.14 0.03
CA GLY A 316 25.84 11.68 -1.07
C GLY A 316 24.85 10.72 -1.73
N LYS A 317 24.23 9.79 -0.98
CA LYS A 317 23.19 8.88 -1.51
C LYS A 317 22.05 9.64 -2.20
N THR A 318 21.57 10.73 -1.59
CA THR A 318 20.53 11.59 -2.18
C THR A 318 21.02 12.25 -3.47
N THR A 319 22.30 12.60 -3.57
CA THR A 319 22.90 13.14 -4.79
C THR A 319 22.86 12.12 -5.92
N MET A 320 23.21 10.86 -5.66
CA MET A 320 23.07 9.80 -6.67
C MET A 320 21.61 9.59 -7.09
N LEU A 321 20.67 9.59 -6.16
CA LEU A 321 19.24 9.45 -6.47
C LEU A 321 18.74 10.59 -7.36
N ARG A 322 19.21 11.81 -7.13
CA ARG A 322 18.91 12.99 -7.96
C ARG A 322 19.40 12.80 -9.40
N ASP A 323 20.61 12.30 -9.60
CA ASP A 323 21.13 12.07 -10.95
C ASP A 323 20.43 10.90 -11.66
N ILE A 324 20.06 9.83 -10.95
CA ILE A 324 19.22 8.75 -11.52
C ILE A 324 17.86 9.30 -11.96
N LEU A 325 17.23 10.14 -11.12
CA LEU A 325 15.96 10.79 -11.44
C LEU A 325 16.09 11.69 -12.68
N ALA A 326 17.14 12.52 -12.75
CA ALA A 326 17.39 13.36 -13.90
C ALA A 326 17.62 12.54 -15.18
N GLY A 327 18.40 11.46 -15.09
CA GLY A 327 18.63 10.53 -16.20
C GLY A 327 17.33 9.94 -16.76
N ASN A 328 16.46 9.43 -15.88
CA ASN A 328 15.17 8.88 -16.26
C ASN A 328 14.22 9.92 -16.88
N VAL A 329 14.15 11.12 -16.29
CA VAL A 329 13.30 12.21 -16.81
C VAL A 329 13.77 12.64 -18.21
N VAL A 330 15.08 12.83 -18.40
CA VAL A 330 15.63 13.28 -19.68
C VAL A 330 15.52 12.21 -20.75
N GLU A 331 15.80 10.93 -20.44
CA GLU A 331 15.65 9.87 -21.44
C GLU A 331 14.19 9.66 -21.85
N ARG A 332 13.24 9.78 -20.91
CA ARG A 332 11.81 9.76 -21.26
C ARG A 332 11.42 10.96 -22.12
N ALA A 333 11.91 12.15 -21.79
CA ALA A 333 11.66 13.36 -22.56
C ALA A 333 12.23 13.24 -23.99
N ARG A 334 13.41 12.63 -24.15
CA ARG A 334 14.01 12.35 -25.45
C ARG A 334 13.12 11.44 -26.30
N ARG A 335 12.62 10.34 -25.73
CA ARG A 335 11.69 9.44 -26.43
C ARG A 335 10.35 10.10 -26.79
N LEU A 336 9.88 11.04 -25.98
CA LEU A 336 8.69 11.84 -26.30
C LEU A 336 8.98 12.85 -27.43
N ALA A 337 10.15 13.47 -27.43
CA ALA A 337 10.57 14.43 -28.46
C ALA A 337 10.84 13.76 -29.83
N ASP A 338 11.17 12.47 -29.83
CA ASP A 338 11.31 11.67 -31.07
C ASP A 338 9.95 11.37 -31.73
N LEU A 339 8.81 11.71 -31.11
CA LEU A 339 7.48 11.53 -31.68
C LEU A 339 7.10 12.73 -32.56
N ASP A 340 6.62 12.47 -33.77
CA ASP A 340 6.11 13.52 -34.65
C ASP A 340 4.91 14.27 -34.05
N ARG A 341 4.10 13.55 -33.26
CA ARG A 341 2.89 14.10 -32.62
C ARG A 341 2.62 13.45 -31.26
N PRO A 342 2.02 14.19 -30.30
CA PRO A 342 1.73 13.66 -28.96
C PRO A 342 0.84 12.40 -28.97
N GLU A 343 -0.07 12.25 -29.93
CA GLU A 343 -0.97 11.09 -29.99
C GLU A 343 -0.23 9.79 -30.30
N HIS A 344 0.95 9.88 -30.92
CA HIS A 344 1.83 8.74 -31.18
C HIS A 344 2.44 8.15 -29.91
N ALA A 345 2.25 8.78 -28.74
CA ALA A 345 2.66 8.23 -27.45
C ALA A 345 1.79 7.04 -27.02
N PHE A 346 0.63 6.82 -27.63
CA PHE A 346 -0.35 5.83 -27.21
C PHE A 346 -0.49 4.69 -28.22
N THR A 347 -0.77 3.48 -27.74
CA THR A 347 -1.13 2.34 -28.58
C THR A 347 -2.62 2.37 -28.94
N GLY A 348 -3.06 1.41 -29.76
CA GLY A 348 -4.49 1.21 -30.05
C GLY A 348 -5.29 0.63 -28.88
N ILE A 349 -4.64 0.17 -27.81
CA ILE A 349 -5.29 -0.50 -26.67
C ILE A 349 -5.91 0.54 -25.73
N VAL A 350 -7.18 0.33 -25.38
CA VAL A 350 -7.92 1.16 -24.43
C VAL A 350 -8.34 0.30 -23.25
N HIS A 351 -7.75 0.56 -22.09
CA HIS A 351 -8.16 -0.05 -20.83
C HIS A 351 -9.49 0.58 -20.39
N ARG A 352 -10.44 -0.27 -20.01
CA ARG A 352 -11.77 0.13 -19.54
C ARG A 352 -12.08 -0.56 -18.22
N TRP A 353 -12.57 0.19 -17.24
CA TRP A 353 -13.06 -0.34 -15.99
C TRP A 353 -14.11 0.62 -15.40
N ASN A 354 -14.97 0.12 -14.52
CA ASN A 354 -15.83 0.99 -13.72
C ASN A 354 -15.13 1.25 -12.39
N SER A 355 -14.96 2.52 -12.02
CA SER A 355 -14.48 2.83 -10.67
C SER A 355 -15.55 2.50 -9.63
N PRO A 356 -15.18 2.37 -8.34
CA PRO A 356 -16.14 2.06 -7.26
C PRO A 356 -17.30 3.06 -7.14
N ASP A 357 -17.15 4.27 -7.69
CA ASP A 357 -18.20 5.29 -7.80
C ASP A 357 -19.18 5.04 -8.97
N GLY A 358 -19.09 3.89 -9.65
CA GLY A 358 -19.89 3.52 -10.82
C GLY A 358 -19.50 4.24 -12.11
N TYR A 359 -18.47 5.09 -12.09
CA TYR A 359 -18.09 5.88 -13.26
C TYR A 359 -17.23 5.06 -14.24
N PRO A 360 -17.60 5.00 -15.54
CA PRO A 360 -16.80 4.31 -16.54
C PRO A 360 -15.51 5.07 -16.81
N ARG A 361 -14.37 4.43 -16.57
CA ARG A 361 -13.02 4.95 -16.81
C ARG A 361 -12.44 4.36 -18.09
N ARG A 362 -11.71 5.19 -18.83
CA ARG A 362 -11.04 4.82 -20.08
C ARG A 362 -9.67 5.46 -20.13
N VAL A 363 -8.62 4.65 -20.32
CA VAL A 363 -7.23 5.12 -20.47
C VAL A 363 -6.60 4.42 -21.65
N ARG A 364 -6.00 5.20 -22.56
CA ARG A 364 -5.20 4.64 -23.65
C ARG A 364 -3.85 4.17 -23.10
N GLN A 365 -3.41 3.00 -23.52
CA GLN A 365 -2.13 2.47 -23.10
C GLN A 365 -0.99 3.32 -23.70
N LEU A 366 0.01 3.67 -22.90
CA LEU A 366 1.24 4.25 -23.41
C LEU A 366 2.04 3.22 -24.19
N ARG A 367 2.80 3.66 -25.19
CA ARG A 367 3.79 2.81 -25.85
C ARG A 367 4.79 2.28 -24.81
N PRO A 368 5.19 0.99 -24.88
CA PRO A 368 6.13 0.40 -23.92
C PRO A 368 7.43 1.20 -23.81
N GLU A 369 7.90 1.79 -24.91
CA GLU A 369 9.11 2.63 -24.94
C GLU A 369 9.01 3.89 -24.04
N LEU A 370 7.82 4.32 -23.65
CA LEU A 370 7.59 5.49 -22.79
C LEU A 370 7.35 5.11 -21.31
N THR A 371 7.44 3.83 -21.00
CA THR A 371 7.28 3.24 -19.66
C THR A 371 8.62 2.71 -19.13
N GLY A 372 8.70 2.38 -17.84
CA GLY A 372 9.94 1.90 -17.20
C GLY A 372 10.82 3.01 -16.62
N PHE A 373 10.33 4.25 -16.63
CA PHE A 373 10.98 5.42 -16.04
C PHE A 373 10.41 5.78 -14.66
N GLU A 374 9.35 5.10 -14.25
CA GLU A 374 8.71 5.27 -12.97
C GLU A 374 9.67 4.85 -11.85
N MET A 375 9.80 5.70 -10.83
CA MET A 375 10.65 5.44 -9.68
C MET A 375 9.80 5.35 -8.42
N VAL A 376 9.95 4.25 -7.68
CA VAL A 376 9.35 4.08 -6.36
C VAL A 376 10.48 4.04 -5.33
N VAL A 377 10.51 5.02 -4.44
CA VAL A 377 11.46 5.06 -3.33
C VAL A 377 10.78 4.53 -2.07
N VAL A 378 11.34 3.46 -1.51
CA VAL A 378 10.86 2.84 -0.27
C VAL A 378 11.94 2.91 0.80
N SER A 379 11.53 3.06 2.06
CA SER A 379 12.43 2.98 3.21
C SER A 379 11.69 2.37 4.40
N ALA A 380 12.44 1.65 5.24
CA ALA A 380 11.95 1.21 6.54
C ALA A 380 11.76 2.38 7.53
N ASN A 381 12.32 3.56 7.23
CA ASN A 381 12.14 4.77 8.01
C ASN A 381 11.27 5.77 7.24
N ASN A 382 10.01 5.94 7.67
CA ASN A 382 9.08 6.89 7.07
C ASN A 382 9.64 8.32 6.99
N ALA A 383 10.41 8.75 7.99
CA ALA A 383 11.03 10.08 7.99
C ALA A 383 12.04 10.25 6.84
N ALA A 384 12.75 9.18 6.46
CA ALA A 384 13.70 9.24 5.35
C ALA A 384 12.99 9.43 4.00
N VAL A 385 11.86 8.74 3.77
CA VAL A 385 11.06 8.91 2.55
C VAL A 385 10.42 10.30 2.51
N GLU A 386 9.95 10.80 3.66
CA GLU A 386 9.39 12.13 3.79
C GLU A 386 10.41 13.21 3.46
N ASN A 387 11.62 13.11 4.02
CA ASN A 387 12.70 14.05 3.73
C ASN A 387 13.06 14.06 2.24
N ILE A 388 13.20 12.89 1.60
CA ILE A 388 13.50 12.80 0.16
C ILE A 388 12.39 13.47 -0.68
N SER A 389 11.12 13.26 -0.31
CA SER A 389 9.97 13.83 -1.03
C SER A 389 9.87 15.35 -0.91
N VAL A 390 10.52 15.95 0.10
CA VAL A 390 10.60 17.41 0.31
C VAL A 390 11.90 17.98 -0.28
N GLU A 391 13.05 17.34 -0.04
CA GLU A 391 14.38 17.81 -0.44
C GLU A 391 14.65 17.76 -1.94
N ILE A 392 13.99 16.87 -2.68
CA ILE A 392 14.19 16.75 -4.14
C ILE A 392 13.49 17.91 -4.90
N PRO A 393 12.20 18.22 -4.65
CA PRO A 393 11.52 19.30 -5.36
C PRO A 393 11.84 20.70 -4.83
N ALA A 394 12.49 20.85 -3.67
CA ALA A 394 12.79 22.15 -3.07
C ALA A 394 13.68 23.06 -3.93
N ARG A 395 13.39 24.37 -3.98
CA ARG A 395 14.09 25.35 -4.83
C ARG A 395 15.60 25.44 -4.55
N ASP A 396 16.04 25.13 -3.35
CA ASP A 396 17.45 25.07 -2.96
C ASP A 396 18.16 23.77 -3.34
N ALA A 397 17.42 22.74 -3.79
CA ALA A 397 17.96 21.49 -4.33
C ALA A 397 18.67 21.66 -5.67
N ILE A 398 18.49 22.79 -6.35
CA ILE A 398 19.13 23.15 -7.61
C ILE A 398 20.07 24.35 -7.43
N ALA A 399 21.10 24.42 -8.27
CA ALA A 399 22.11 25.48 -8.17
C ALA A 399 21.49 26.87 -8.44
N PRO A 400 21.98 27.94 -7.79
CA PRO A 400 21.42 29.29 -7.93
C PRO A 400 21.23 29.75 -9.38
N ARG A 401 22.16 29.39 -10.27
CA ARG A 401 22.11 29.74 -11.71
C ARG A 401 20.87 29.22 -12.44
N TRP A 402 20.26 28.13 -11.97
CA TRP A 402 19.11 27.51 -12.63
C TRP A 402 17.77 27.97 -12.04
N ARG A 403 17.76 28.61 -10.87
CA ARG A 403 16.53 28.91 -10.10
C ARG A 403 15.58 29.87 -10.80
N ASN A 404 16.06 30.66 -11.76
CA ASN A 404 15.23 31.61 -12.50
C ASN A 404 14.69 31.04 -13.82
N GLU A 405 15.26 29.94 -14.30
CA GLU A 405 14.91 29.32 -15.59
C GLU A 405 14.14 28.00 -15.40
N ALA A 406 14.44 27.26 -14.33
CA ALA A 406 13.80 25.99 -14.05
C ALA A 406 12.40 26.20 -13.42
N ASP A 407 11.36 25.92 -14.21
CA ASP A 407 9.96 25.98 -13.79
C ASP A 407 9.17 24.75 -14.28
N TYR A 408 9.50 23.58 -13.75
CA TYR A 408 8.78 22.36 -14.10
C TYR A 408 7.50 22.24 -13.26
N PHE A 409 6.51 23.10 -13.54
CA PHE A 409 5.30 23.25 -12.72
C PHE A 409 5.61 23.61 -11.26
N ALA A 410 6.50 24.59 -11.05
CA ALA A 410 7.01 24.93 -9.72
C ALA A 410 5.92 25.33 -8.73
N ASP A 411 4.87 26.01 -9.21
CA ASP A 411 3.73 26.44 -8.40
C ASP A 411 2.86 25.26 -7.92
N ILE A 412 2.56 24.30 -8.80
CA ILE A 412 1.85 23.05 -8.45
C ILE A 412 2.72 22.21 -7.52
N ALA A 413 4.02 22.13 -7.80
CA ALA A 413 4.96 21.42 -6.95
C ALA A 413 5.03 22.02 -5.53
N THR A 414 5.02 23.35 -5.42
CA THR A 414 4.98 24.06 -4.14
C THR A 414 3.68 23.75 -3.40
N ALA A 415 2.54 23.75 -4.09
CA ALA A 415 1.25 23.39 -3.48
C ALA A 415 1.23 21.93 -2.99
N VAL A 416 1.77 20.99 -3.77
CA VAL A 416 1.87 19.58 -3.40
C VAL A 416 2.79 19.38 -2.19
N MET A 417 3.90 20.11 -2.12
CA MET A 417 4.84 20.09 -1.00
C MET A 417 4.21 20.66 0.29
N ASP A 418 3.44 21.74 0.18
CA ASP A 418 2.80 22.41 1.31
C ASP A 418 1.64 21.59 1.92
N ASP A 419 0.74 21.03 1.09
CA ASP A 419 -0.45 20.29 1.55
C ASP A 419 -0.09 18.91 2.14
N GLY A 420 1.08 18.36 1.76
CA GLY A 420 1.63 17.12 2.31
C GLY A 420 2.23 17.23 3.71
N ASN A 421 2.48 18.45 4.19
CA ASN A 421 3.24 18.71 5.42
C ASN A 421 2.39 18.98 6.66
N GLY A 422 1.05 19.04 6.54
CA GLY A 422 0.18 19.34 7.68
C GLY A 422 0.58 20.63 8.42
N ARG A 423 1.13 21.61 7.67
CA ARG A 423 1.74 22.82 8.23
C ARG A 423 0.72 23.58 9.06
N THR A 424 1.14 23.97 10.26
CA THR A 424 0.52 25.07 11.01
C THR A 424 0.80 26.39 10.28
N ALA A 425 -0.07 27.38 10.47
CA ALA A 425 -0.06 28.66 9.74
C ALA A 425 1.27 29.46 9.84
N ASP A 426 2.19 29.09 10.73
CA ASP A 426 3.42 29.83 11.03
C ASP A 426 4.70 29.26 10.36
N ALA A 427 4.62 28.19 9.56
CA ALA A 427 5.82 27.61 8.94
C ALA A 427 6.17 28.30 7.60
N GLN A 428 7.40 28.82 7.48
CA GLN A 428 7.93 29.55 6.32
C GLN A 428 7.78 28.78 4.99
N ARG A 429 6.92 29.25 4.07
CA ARG A 429 6.68 28.59 2.77
C ARG A 429 7.99 28.27 2.07
N GLN A 430 8.18 27.00 1.67
CA GLN A 430 9.37 26.56 0.95
C GLN A 430 8.95 26.36 -0.50
N ASP A 431 9.52 27.17 -1.39
CA ASP A 431 9.21 27.08 -2.80
C ASP A 431 9.82 25.81 -3.40
N ALA A 432 9.11 25.20 -4.34
CA ALA A 432 9.62 24.12 -5.17
C ALA A 432 10.19 24.67 -6.48
N TRP A 433 11.14 23.96 -7.10
CA TRP A 433 11.58 24.24 -8.48
C TRP A 433 10.83 23.39 -9.51
N GLY A 434 10.28 22.23 -9.11
CA GLY A 434 9.65 21.33 -10.06
C GLY A 434 8.87 20.17 -9.45
N LEU A 435 7.87 19.70 -10.18
CA LEU A 435 6.98 18.60 -9.80
C LEU A 435 7.63 17.25 -10.13
N VAL A 436 8.58 16.84 -9.30
CA VAL A 436 9.39 15.63 -9.52
C VAL A 436 9.24 14.56 -8.42
N ALA A 437 8.63 14.91 -7.28
CA ALA A 437 8.36 13.97 -6.18
C ALA A 437 7.07 14.34 -5.44
N ALA A 438 6.43 13.34 -4.82
CA ALA A 438 5.25 13.52 -3.98
C ALA A 438 5.10 12.40 -2.94
N ARG A 439 4.52 12.71 -1.78
CA ARG A 439 4.26 11.74 -0.70
C ARG A 439 2.91 11.04 -0.92
N LEU A 440 2.90 9.71 -1.08
CA LEU A 440 1.69 8.93 -1.39
C LEU A 440 1.41 7.74 -0.46
N GLY A 441 2.27 7.48 0.52
CA GLY A 441 2.28 6.22 1.30
C GLY A 441 1.02 5.92 2.14
N ASN A 442 0.06 6.83 2.27
CA ASN A 442 -1.21 6.57 2.96
C ASN A 442 -2.39 7.34 2.32
N LYS A 443 -3.63 6.99 2.69
CA LYS A 443 -4.87 7.57 2.13
C LYS A 443 -4.93 9.08 2.29
N ARG A 444 -4.53 9.62 3.44
CA ARG A 444 -4.48 11.06 3.70
C ARG A 444 -3.53 11.76 2.73
N ASN A 445 -2.33 11.24 2.55
CA ASN A 445 -1.32 11.81 1.66
C ASN A 445 -1.76 11.74 0.19
N ARG A 446 -2.34 10.62 -0.25
CA ARG A 446 -2.91 10.49 -1.59
C ARG A 446 -4.03 11.49 -1.85
N ALA A 447 -4.90 11.71 -0.86
CA ALA A 447 -5.98 12.69 -0.96
C ALA A 447 -5.45 14.13 -1.02
N ALA A 448 -4.47 14.47 -0.18
CA ALA A 448 -3.79 15.77 -0.20
C ALA A 448 -3.12 16.01 -1.56
N PHE A 449 -2.29 15.07 -2.03
CA PHE A 449 -1.68 15.14 -3.37
C PHE A 449 -2.72 15.34 -4.46
N ARG A 450 -3.78 14.51 -4.50
CA ARG A 450 -4.83 14.62 -5.50
C ARG A 450 -5.45 16.01 -5.50
N ASN A 451 -5.75 16.55 -4.32
CA ASN A 451 -6.39 17.86 -4.22
C ASN A 451 -5.44 18.98 -4.66
N ALA A 452 -4.21 18.99 -4.16
CA ALA A 452 -3.21 20.01 -4.49
C ALA A 452 -2.75 19.96 -5.96
N PHE A 453 -2.67 18.77 -6.56
CA PHE A 453 -2.22 18.59 -7.94
C PHE A 453 -3.32 18.89 -8.97
N TRP A 454 -4.55 18.42 -8.74
CA TRP A 454 -5.61 18.51 -9.74
C TRP A 454 -6.47 19.77 -9.64
N PHE A 455 -6.83 20.22 -8.42
CA PHE A 455 -7.93 21.16 -8.23
C PHE A 455 -7.46 22.54 -7.78
N ASP A 456 -7.98 23.57 -8.44
CA ASP A 456 -7.62 24.96 -8.18
C ASP A 456 -7.81 25.36 -6.72
N GLN A 457 -6.92 26.21 -6.22
CA GLN A 457 -7.06 26.79 -4.90
C GLN A 457 -8.24 27.78 -4.89
N GLN A 458 -9.16 27.57 -3.95
CA GLN A 458 -10.31 28.44 -3.74
C GLN A 458 -10.20 29.16 -2.40
N ASP A 459 -10.63 30.42 -2.37
CA ASP A 459 -10.86 31.12 -1.11
C ASP A 459 -11.97 30.40 -0.34
N TRP A 460 -11.69 30.05 0.92
CA TRP A 460 -12.62 29.24 1.71
C TRP A 460 -13.91 29.97 2.09
N LYS A 461 -13.92 31.31 2.10
CA LYS A 461 -15.08 32.16 2.42
C LYS A 461 -15.91 32.43 1.17
N THR A 462 -15.28 32.83 0.07
CA THR A 462 -15.98 33.25 -1.15
C THR A 462 -16.18 32.12 -2.15
N ARG A 463 -15.46 31.00 -1.99
CA ARG A 463 -15.38 29.86 -2.93
C ARG A 463 -14.96 30.26 -4.33
N THR A 464 -14.31 31.41 -4.48
CA THR A 464 -13.79 31.91 -5.75
C THR A 464 -12.37 31.40 -5.96
N PRO A 465 -11.95 31.11 -7.20
CA PRO A 465 -10.56 30.78 -7.52
C PRO A 465 -9.62 31.91 -7.08
N VAL A 466 -8.48 31.53 -6.49
CA VAL A 466 -7.41 32.47 -6.16
C VAL A 466 -6.54 32.68 -7.41
N PRO A 467 -6.20 33.93 -7.81
CA PRO A 467 -5.25 34.17 -8.92
C PRO A 467 -3.89 33.51 -8.66
N GLY A 468 -3.34 32.79 -9.64
CA GLY A 468 -2.14 31.95 -9.46
C GLY A 468 -2.41 30.66 -8.66
N GLY A 469 -3.68 30.37 -8.40
CA GLY A 469 -4.17 29.15 -7.78
C GLY A 469 -4.53 28.07 -8.77
N GLU A 470 -4.31 28.26 -10.08
CA GLU A 470 -4.60 27.24 -11.10
C GLU A 470 -3.76 25.99 -10.86
N ARG A 471 -4.38 24.82 -11.07
CA ARG A 471 -3.74 23.51 -10.97
C ARG A 471 -3.88 22.73 -12.27
N MET A 472 -3.45 21.47 -12.27
CA MET A 472 -3.27 20.69 -13.50
C MET A 472 -4.56 20.56 -14.32
N GLN A 473 -5.73 20.48 -13.68
CA GLN A 473 -6.99 20.37 -14.42
C GLN A 473 -7.28 21.62 -15.26
N THR A 474 -7.07 22.81 -14.71
CA THR A 474 -7.32 24.07 -15.41
C THR A 474 -6.27 24.31 -16.50
N ARG A 475 -4.99 24.00 -16.23
CA ARG A 475 -3.93 24.04 -17.24
C ARG A 475 -4.20 23.15 -18.44
N LEU A 476 -4.59 21.89 -18.20
CA LEU A 476 -4.90 20.95 -19.29
C LEU A 476 -6.11 21.39 -20.11
N LYS A 477 -7.10 22.06 -19.49
CA LYS A 477 -8.23 22.66 -20.23
C LYS A 477 -7.76 23.82 -21.10
N GLN A 478 -6.97 24.73 -20.53
CA GLN A 478 -6.41 25.88 -21.27
C GLN A 478 -5.59 25.42 -22.47
N TRP A 479 -4.67 24.46 -22.29
CA TRP A 479 -3.86 23.95 -23.41
C TRP A 479 -4.70 23.27 -24.50
N LYS A 480 -5.75 22.53 -24.12
CA LYS A 480 -6.68 21.94 -25.07
C LYS A 480 -7.44 23.02 -25.86
N ASP A 481 -7.87 24.09 -25.18
CA ASP A 481 -8.63 25.17 -25.79
C ASP A 481 -7.72 26.06 -26.67
N ASP A 482 -6.47 26.28 -26.28
CA ASP A 482 -5.46 27.00 -27.07
C ASP A 482 -5.12 26.27 -28.39
N GLU A 483 -5.08 24.94 -28.39
CA GLU A 483 -4.94 24.13 -29.62
C GLU A 483 -6.11 24.32 -30.59
N THR A 484 -7.32 24.63 -30.09
CA THR A 484 -8.48 24.90 -30.97
C THR A 484 -8.47 26.28 -31.62
N HIS A 485 -7.60 27.19 -31.18
CA HIS A 485 -7.44 28.53 -31.77
C HIS A 485 -6.27 28.64 -32.77
N THR A 486 -5.49 27.58 -32.94
CA THR A 486 -4.28 27.58 -33.79
C THR A 486 -4.38 26.63 -35.00
N ASN A 487 -5.60 26.38 -35.51
CA ASN A 487 -5.84 25.65 -36.76
C ASN A 487 -6.49 26.54 -37.83
#